data_AF-A0A6I5ZEX1-F1
#
_entry.id   AF-A0A6I5ZEX1-F1
#
_cell.length_a   1.000
_cell.length_b   1.000
_cell.length_c   1.000
_cell.angle_alpha   90.00
_cell.angle_beta   90.00
_cell.angle_gamma   90.00
#
_symmetry.space_group_name_H-M   'P 1'
#
loop_
_entity.id
_entity.type
_entity.pdbx_description
1 polymer ?
#
loop_
_entity_poly.entity_id
_entity_poly.type
_entity_poly.pdbx_seq_one_letter_code
_entity_poly.pdbx_strand_id
1 'polypeptide(L)'
;MGSDRRPHTRHSRTFARVGAQYPAGWEVTSEDVEYILLKLPPDVTRVTASMRLALEAEFGGWELSRVRLYSDGTRKILLKRKRPPRGARALDENRSTDHDPRSAQAC
;
A
#
# COMPACT_ATOMS: atom_id res chain seq x y z
N MET A 1 40.06 53.87 -8.31
CA MET A 1 39.50 52.73 -7.55
C MET A 1 38.01 52.95 -7.36
N GLY A 2 37.17 52.09 -7.91
CA GLY A 2 35.71 52.15 -7.75
C GLY A 2 35.12 50.83 -8.24
N SER A 3 35.10 49.83 -7.36
CA SER A 3 34.63 48.48 -7.70
C SER A 3 33.15 48.35 -7.33
N ASP A 4 32.31 48.58 -8.33
CA ASP A 4 30.85 48.43 -8.29
C ASP A 4 30.51 46.92 -8.18
N ARG A 5 30.12 46.43 -6.99
CA ARG A 5 29.67 45.05 -6.78
C ARG A 5 28.14 45.02 -6.71
N ARG A 6 27.51 44.64 -7.82
CA ARG A 6 26.08 44.29 -7.87
C ARG A 6 25.85 42.87 -7.32
N PRO A 7 25.01 42.67 -6.30
CA PRO A 7 24.56 41.33 -5.95
C PRO A 7 23.45 40.88 -6.91
N HIS A 8 23.73 39.87 -7.73
CA HIS A 8 22.70 39.17 -8.50
C HIS A 8 22.02 38.15 -7.57
N THR A 9 20.79 38.47 -7.18
CA THR A 9 19.87 37.54 -6.53
C THR A 9 19.55 36.41 -7.48
N ARG A 10 20.16 35.24 -7.25
CA ARG A 10 19.85 34.01 -8.00
C ARG A 10 18.49 33.50 -7.54
N HIS A 11 17.46 33.82 -8.33
CA HIS A 11 16.15 33.21 -8.24
C HIS A 11 16.26 31.73 -8.60
N SER A 12 16.53 30.88 -7.61
CA SER A 12 16.29 29.44 -7.75
C SER A 12 14.83 29.14 -7.39
N ARG A 13 13.91 29.60 -8.25
CA ARG A 13 12.58 29.02 -8.32
C ARG A 13 12.66 27.85 -9.29
N THR A 14 12.39 26.64 -8.78
CA THR A 14 11.45 25.71 -9.42
C THR A 14 11.23 24.52 -8.49
N PHE A 15 10.11 24.58 -7.76
CA PHE A 15 9.43 23.40 -7.29
C PHE A 15 8.84 22.71 -8.52
N ALA A 16 9.57 21.77 -9.10
CA ALA A 16 9.07 20.91 -10.16
C ALA A 16 9.01 19.47 -9.64
N ARG A 17 7.84 19.10 -9.12
CA ARG A 17 7.18 17.84 -9.51
C ARG A 17 5.74 18.17 -9.88
N VAL A 18 5.61 19.04 -10.88
CA VAL A 18 4.46 19.04 -11.78
C VAL A 18 4.31 17.60 -12.28
N GLY A 19 3.08 17.08 -12.22
CA GLY A 19 2.60 15.80 -12.76
C GLY A 19 3.64 14.79 -13.23
N ALA A 20 3.62 13.60 -12.62
CA ALA A 20 4.13 12.40 -13.28
C ALA A 20 3.32 12.18 -14.58
N GLN A 21 3.71 12.87 -15.65
CA GLN A 21 3.13 12.73 -16.97
C GLN A 21 3.73 11.44 -17.53
N TYR A 22 3.04 10.33 -17.31
CA TYR A 22 3.39 9.08 -17.96
C TYR A 22 3.39 9.29 -19.48
N PRO A 23 4.31 8.67 -20.23
CA PRO A 23 4.36 8.81 -21.68
C PRO A 23 3.03 8.46 -22.34
N ALA A 24 2.69 9.13 -23.45
CA ALA A 24 1.48 8.80 -24.21
C ALA A 24 1.51 7.31 -24.63
N GLY A 25 0.44 6.57 -24.30
CA GLY A 25 0.34 5.11 -24.48
C GLY A 25 0.53 4.29 -23.19
N TRP A 26 0.88 4.92 -22.06
CA TRP A 26 0.90 4.27 -20.75
C TRP A 26 -0.46 4.38 -20.08
N GLU A 27 -1.27 3.33 -20.17
CA GLU A 27 -2.51 3.22 -19.39
C GLU A 27 -2.15 2.91 -17.93
N VAL A 28 -2.20 3.93 -17.06
CA VAL A 28 -1.99 3.76 -15.62
C VAL A 28 -3.36 3.55 -14.97
N THR A 29 -3.78 2.29 -14.82
CA THR A 29 -4.97 1.96 -14.03
C THR A 29 -4.63 2.05 -12.54
N SER A 30 -4.58 3.27 -12.00
CA SER A 30 -4.28 3.51 -10.58
C SER A 30 -5.37 3.00 -9.62
N GLU A 31 -6.52 2.55 -10.12
CA GLU A 31 -7.66 2.15 -9.31
C GLU A 31 -7.59 0.70 -8.80
N ASP A 32 -6.73 -0.12 -9.41
CA ASP A 32 -6.67 -1.56 -9.19
C ASP A 32 -5.68 -1.97 -8.10
N VAL A 33 -5.05 -1.03 -7.38
CA VAL A 33 -4.05 -1.35 -6.35
C VAL A 33 -4.35 -0.69 -5.02
N GLU A 34 -4.38 -1.51 -3.97
CA GLU A 34 -4.46 -1.13 -2.57
C GLU A 34 -3.07 -0.96 -1.98
N TYR A 35 -2.89 0.06 -1.16
CA TYR A 35 -1.68 0.26 -0.37
C TYR A 35 -2.03 0.40 1.12
N ILE A 36 -1.25 -0.25 1.97
CA ILE A 36 -1.33 -0.10 3.43
C ILE A 36 0.04 0.21 4.00
N LEU A 37 0.08 1.15 4.94
CA LEU A 37 1.27 1.44 5.73
C LEU A 37 1.18 0.71 7.08
N LEU A 38 2.05 -0.27 7.28
CA LEU A 38 2.22 -0.93 8.56
C LEU A 38 3.41 -0.31 9.31
N LYS A 39 3.22 -0.03 10.61
CA LYS A 39 4.30 0.38 11.50
C LYS A 39 4.57 -0.75 12.49
N LEU A 40 5.79 -1.29 12.44
CA LEU A 40 6.25 -2.28 13.41
C LEU A 40 7.08 -1.59 14.50
N PRO A 41 6.76 -1.84 15.78
CA PRO A 41 7.56 -1.35 16.89
C PRO A 41 8.92 -2.10 16.98
N PRO A 42 9.89 -1.57 17.75
CA PRO A 42 11.26 -2.08 17.80
C PRO A 42 11.41 -3.41 18.55
N ASP A 43 10.49 -3.72 19.46
CA ASP A 43 10.41 -4.98 20.22
C ASP A 43 10.07 -6.19 19.35
N VAL A 44 9.38 -5.97 18.23
CA VAL A 44 9.13 -7.03 17.25
C VAL A 44 10.45 -7.42 16.60
N THR A 45 10.87 -8.67 16.73
CA THR A 45 12.11 -9.10 16.08
C THR A 45 12.00 -9.09 14.55
N ARG A 46 13.15 -9.13 13.86
CA ARG A 46 13.16 -9.30 12.41
C ARG A 46 12.51 -10.61 11.98
N VAL A 47 12.76 -11.71 12.69
CA VAL A 47 12.23 -13.04 12.35
C VAL A 47 10.71 -13.05 12.47
N THR A 48 10.16 -12.56 13.58
CA THR A 48 8.70 -12.47 13.79
C THR A 48 8.04 -11.59 12.74
N ALA A 49 8.65 -10.43 12.41
CA ALA A 49 8.15 -9.55 11.36
C ALA A 49 8.12 -10.26 10.00
N SER A 50 9.22 -10.90 9.60
CA SER A 50 9.32 -11.61 8.33
C SER A 50 8.27 -12.71 8.21
N MET A 51 8.09 -13.52 9.26
CA MET A 51 7.10 -14.60 9.24
C MET A 51 5.67 -14.07 9.06
N ARG A 52 5.29 -13.03 9.82
CA ARG A 52 3.95 -12.41 9.70
C ARG A 52 3.72 -11.83 8.31
N LEU A 53 4.71 -11.12 7.77
CA LEU A 53 4.62 -10.51 6.44
C LEU A 53 4.56 -11.56 5.32
N ALA A 54 5.26 -12.68 5.48
CA ALA A 54 5.17 -13.79 4.54
C ALA A 54 3.76 -14.39 4.52
N LEU A 55 3.16 -14.66 5.68
CA LEU A 55 1.78 -15.16 5.75
C LEU A 55 0.78 -14.21 5.08
N GLU A 56 0.91 -12.90 5.32
CA GLU A 56 0.09 -11.89 4.66
C GLU A 56 0.29 -11.84 3.14
N ALA A 57 1.50 -12.16 2.66
CA ALA A 57 1.76 -12.25 1.23
C ALA A 57 1.11 -13.48 0.61
N GLU A 58 1.29 -14.65 1.23
CA GLU A 58 0.76 -15.92 0.70
C GLU A 58 -0.77 -15.99 0.77
N PHE A 59 -1.35 -15.56 1.89
CA PHE A 59 -2.79 -15.76 2.16
C PHE A 59 -3.60 -14.46 2.08
N GLY A 60 -2.97 -13.32 2.39
CA GLY A 60 -3.61 -12.01 2.29
C GLY A 60 -3.44 -11.35 0.93
N GLY A 61 -2.56 -11.87 0.07
CA GLY A 61 -2.21 -11.27 -1.23
C GLY A 61 -1.41 -9.96 -1.10
N TRP A 62 -0.84 -9.66 0.06
CA TRP A 62 -0.08 -8.43 0.29
C TRP A 62 1.38 -8.58 -0.10
N GLU A 63 1.84 -7.78 -1.05
CA GLU A 63 3.25 -7.73 -1.42
C GLU A 63 3.98 -6.59 -0.69
N LEU A 64 5.24 -6.82 -0.35
CA LEU A 64 6.14 -5.79 0.18
C LEU A 64 6.54 -4.82 -0.92
N SER A 65 6.14 -3.55 -0.80
CA SER A 65 6.50 -2.48 -1.73
C SER A 65 7.73 -1.69 -1.27
N ARG A 66 7.78 -1.33 0.01
CA ARG A 66 8.91 -0.59 0.59
C ARG A 66 9.07 -0.90 2.06
N VAL A 67 10.30 -1.06 2.52
CA VAL A 67 10.62 -1.20 3.94
C VAL A 67 11.61 -0.11 4.34
N ARG A 68 11.36 0.55 5.47
CA ARG A 68 12.28 1.52 6.07
C ARG A 68 12.46 1.23 7.55
N LEU A 69 13.70 1.02 7.96
CA LEU A 69 14.11 0.95 9.36
C LEU A 69 14.54 2.35 9.82
N TYR A 70 14.11 2.74 11.01
CA TYR A 70 14.48 3.98 11.67
C TYR A 70 15.46 3.72 12.82
N SER A 71 16.16 4.77 13.26
CA SER A 71 17.17 4.70 14.32
C SER A 71 16.60 4.32 15.69
N ASP A 72 15.30 4.58 15.91
CA ASP A 72 14.56 4.13 17.10
C ASP A 72 14.17 2.64 17.04
N GLY A 73 14.61 1.92 15.99
CA GLY A 73 14.30 0.51 15.74
C GLY A 73 12.91 0.27 15.13
N THR A 74 12.08 1.31 14.98
CA THR A 74 10.78 1.16 14.33
C THR A 74 10.96 0.90 12.84
N ARG A 75 10.03 0.12 12.26
CA ARG A 75 9.99 -0.12 10.81
C ARG A 75 8.67 0.37 10.24
N LYS A 76 8.75 1.12 9.15
CA LYS A 76 7.60 1.42 8.30
C LYS A 76 7.65 0.54 7.07
N ILE A 77 6.57 -0.17 6.82
CA ILE A 77 6.44 -1.11 5.71
C ILE A 77 5.23 -0.68 4.90
N LEU A 78 5.47 -0.40 3.62
CA LEU A 78 4.41 -0.19 2.65
C LEU A 78 4.11 -1.53 2.00
N LEU A 79 2.88 -1.98 2.16
CA LEU A 79 2.33 -3.15 1.49
C LEU A 79 1.47 -2.69 0.31
N LYS A 80 1.43 -3.50 -0.75
CA LYS A 80 0.59 -3.29 -1.92
C LYS A 80 -0.15 -4.58 -2.26
N ARG A 81 -1.35 -4.49 -2.80
CA ARG A 81 -2.11 -5.64 -3.32
C ARG A 81 -3.01 -5.19 -4.45
N LYS A 82 -3.31 -6.07 -5.42
CA LYS A 82 -4.34 -5.78 -6.41
C LYS A 82 -5.73 -5.83 -5.80
N ARG A 83 -6.56 -4.82 -6.05
CA ARG A 83 -7.97 -4.86 -5.69
C ARG A 83 -8.64 -6.00 -6.44
N PRO A 84 -9.48 -6.81 -5.77
CA PRO A 84 -10.41 -7.63 -6.51
C PRO A 84 -11.31 -6.69 -7.34
N PRO A 85 -11.67 -7.07 -8.58
CA PRO A 85 -12.54 -6.25 -9.41
C PRO A 85 -13.83 -5.94 -8.62
N ARG A 86 -14.32 -4.70 -8.72
CA ARG A 86 -15.59 -4.27 -8.09
C ARG A 86 -16.70 -5.25 -8.53
N GLY A 87 -17.08 -6.18 -7.65
CA GLY A 87 -18.06 -7.23 -7.92
C GLY A 87 -17.63 -8.62 -7.45
N ALA A 88 -16.33 -8.95 -7.47
CA ALA A 88 -15.88 -10.28 -7.04
C ALA A 88 -16.04 -10.53 -5.53
N ARG A 89 -15.96 -9.48 -4.70
CA ARG A 89 -16.13 -9.58 -3.25
C ARG A 89 -17.58 -9.75 -2.78
N ALA A 90 -18.56 -9.43 -3.62
CA ALA A 90 -19.98 -9.41 -3.23
C ALA A 90 -20.71 -10.76 -3.46
N LEU A 91 -20.11 -11.70 -4.19
CA LEU A 91 -20.77 -12.96 -4.58
C LEU A 91 -20.61 -14.12 -3.58
N ASP A 92 -19.75 -13.97 -2.56
CA ASP A 92 -19.48 -15.04 -1.58
C ASP A 92 -20.43 -14.99 -0.37
N GLU A 93 -20.96 -13.80 -0.03
CA GLU A 93 -21.74 -13.57 1.19
C GLU A 93 -23.18 -14.11 1.10
N ASN A 94 -23.68 -14.45 -0.10
CA ASN A 94 -25.08 -14.84 -0.31
C ASN A 94 -25.32 -16.37 -0.34
N ARG A 95 -24.33 -17.21 0.02
CA ARG A 95 -24.46 -18.69 -0.01
C ARG A 95 -24.84 -19.31 1.34
N SER A 96 -25.01 -18.53 2.41
CA SER A 96 -25.12 -19.05 3.79
C SER A 96 -26.50 -18.86 4.46
N THR A 97 -27.59 -18.76 3.70
CA THR A 97 -28.95 -18.91 4.26
C THR A 97 -29.75 -19.93 3.45
N ASP A 98 -29.28 -21.18 3.46
CA ASP A 98 -30.15 -22.35 3.29
C ASP A 98 -30.04 -23.17 4.58
N HIS A 99 -30.58 -22.62 5.67
CA HIS A 99 -30.89 -23.41 6.86
C HIS A 99 -32.34 -23.83 6.71
N ASP A 100 -32.56 -25.01 6.13
CA ASP A 100 -33.89 -25.62 6.07
C ASP A 100 -34.28 -26.12 7.47
N PRO A 101 -35.28 -25.52 8.16
CA PRO A 101 -35.71 -26.00 9.47
C PRO A 101 -36.61 -27.24 9.39
N ARG A 102 -36.91 -27.78 8.19
CA ARG A 102 -37.89 -28.87 8.02
C ARG A 102 -37.36 -30.29 8.12
N SER A 103 -36.06 -30.52 8.34
CA SER A 103 -35.55 -31.89 8.56
C SER A 103 -35.69 -32.43 10.00
N ALA A 104 -36.29 -31.68 10.93
CA ALA A 104 -36.40 -32.07 12.34
C ALA A 104 -37.76 -32.71 12.76
N GLN A 105 -38.59 -33.16 11.82
CA GLN A 105 -39.79 -33.94 12.14
C GLN A 105 -39.84 -35.25 11.36
N ALA A 106 -39.21 -36.30 11.91
CA ALA A 106 -39.69 -37.69 11.81
C ALA A 106 -38.78 -38.60 12.65
N CYS A 107 -39.34 -39.08 13.77
CA CYS A 107 -39.28 -40.43 14.34
C CYS A 107 -39.53 -40.37 15.86
#